data_AF-A0AAU6BLL6-F1
#
_entry.id   AF-A0AAU6BLL6-F1
#
_cell.length_a   1.000
_cell.length_b   1.000
_cell.length_c   1.000
_cell.angle_alpha   90.00
_cell.angle_beta   90.00
_cell.angle_gamma   90.00
#
_symmetry.space_group_name_H-M   'P 1'
#
loop_
_entity.id
_entity.type
_entity.pdbx_description
1 polymer ?
#
loop_
_entity_poly.entity_id
_entity_poly.type
_entity_poly.pdbx_seq_one_letter_code
_entity_poly.pdbx_strand_id
1 'polypeptide(L)'
;MSGKVRIPALVAVLALLLLPLTGTMPASAAGGPDVKLSKSQAGAGGSITVSGSGWRAHALLMVLICGQATPARGVIGGTNSCANADGRAVTTDAKGVFSKKLPVSEPPVPCPCVVHVATVTGASASADAVFQVAGHAIEPLPAEPSAGRLSVLSDPRLDGSSGLLTWFGAPPSRTLVFTVGNAGSSAVKNPVFQVGTSHGVFAPQWDDQQFSGTIAPGGKAEIRLPVELSAGAHGDYVVSMKYGGRVLAEQPWGVGRPWGVTLFWILLCVVVPAAVFRVGMAVVDRIRPRRAGRSTGPPRHRALRMPTQLTLHMPRFGTAAAPQEAAPVTSTLPWFTPDSDPGTAGRLSAPHDDSPTSPTTPTRKGLT
;
A
#
# COMPACT_ATOMS: atom_id res chain seq x y z
N MET A 1 62.60 -32.12 -20.88
CA MET A 1 61.69 -32.27 -19.72
C MET A 1 62.53 -32.03 -18.48
N SER A 2 62.30 -31.10 -17.54
CA SER A 2 61.21 -30.18 -17.17
C SER A 2 61.91 -29.09 -16.31
N GLY A 3 61.73 -27.78 -16.44
CA GLY A 3 60.52 -27.05 -16.80
C GLY A 3 59.64 -26.73 -15.58
N LYS A 4 60.16 -26.61 -14.34
CA LYS A 4 59.29 -26.44 -13.15
C LYS A 4 59.72 -25.49 -12.02
N VAL A 5 60.81 -24.73 -12.12
CA VAL A 5 61.27 -23.89 -10.95
C VAL A 5 61.15 -22.38 -11.17
N ARG A 6 60.79 -21.89 -12.37
CA ARG A 6 60.81 -20.43 -12.66
C ARG A 6 59.48 -19.68 -12.47
N ILE A 7 58.39 -20.39 -12.14
CA ILE A 7 57.05 -19.79 -12.05
C ILE A 7 56.75 -19.09 -10.70
N PRO A 8 57.18 -19.59 -9.51
CA PRO A 8 56.80 -18.93 -8.26
C PRO A 8 57.60 -17.64 -7.98
N ALA A 9 58.83 -17.54 -8.51
CA ALA A 9 59.68 -16.36 -8.34
C ALA A 9 59.19 -15.15 -9.17
N LEU A 10 58.63 -15.40 -10.36
CA LEU A 10 58.13 -14.33 -11.22
C LEU A 10 56.85 -13.69 -10.65
N VAL A 11 55.98 -14.50 -10.01
CA VAL A 11 54.75 -14.01 -9.37
C VAL A 11 55.05 -13.18 -8.12
N ALA A 12 56.05 -13.58 -7.32
CA ALA A 12 56.45 -12.83 -6.14
C ALA A 12 57.07 -11.46 -6.49
N VAL A 13 57.85 -11.38 -7.56
CA VAL A 13 58.46 -10.13 -8.03
C VAL A 13 57.42 -9.21 -8.69
N LEU A 14 56.48 -9.76 -9.46
CA LEU A 14 55.39 -8.97 -10.04
C LEU A 14 54.44 -8.41 -8.97
N ALA A 15 54.19 -9.17 -7.89
CA ALA A 15 53.41 -8.69 -6.75
C ALA A 15 54.11 -7.55 -6.00
N LEU A 16 55.44 -7.59 -5.86
CA LEU A 16 56.21 -6.55 -5.17
C LEU A 16 56.37 -5.25 -5.99
N LEU A 17 56.40 -5.35 -7.32
CA LEU A 17 56.52 -4.19 -8.23
C LEU A 17 55.20 -3.44 -8.46
N LEU A 18 54.05 -4.03 -8.10
CA LEU A 18 52.73 -3.38 -8.18
C LEU A 18 52.34 -2.59 -6.90
N LEU A 19 53.16 -2.62 -5.85
CA LEU A 19 52.88 -2.00 -4.55
C LEU A 19 53.16 -0.47 -4.40
N PRO A 20 53.84 0.28 -5.30
CA PRO A 20 54.04 1.72 -5.06
C PRO A 20 53.01 2.63 -5.74
N LEU A 21 51.96 2.10 -6.39
CA LEU A 21 50.94 2.92 -7.07
C LEU A 21 49.69 3.22 -6.23
N THR A 22 49.60 2.75 -4.99
CA THR A 22 48.60 3.24 -4.04
C THR A 22 49.08 4.57 -3.47
N GLY A 23 48.98 5.61 -4.29
CA GLY A 23 49.10 6.98 -3.82
C GLY A 23 48.18 7.17 -2.61
N THR A 24 48.75 7.66 -1.52
CA THR A 24 48.04 8.29 -0.42
C THR A 24 47.21 9.45 -0.97
N MET A 25 46.02 9.14 -1.47
CA MET A 25 44.97 10.13 -1.61
C MET A 25 44.55 10.55 -0.20
N PRO A 26 44.51 11.86 0.11
CA PRO A 26 43.94 12.31 1.37
C PRO A 26 42.51 11.77 1.44
N ALA A 27 42.19 11.11 2.55
CA ALA A 27 40.84 10.72 2.87
C ALA A 27 39.94 11.95 2.78
N SER A 28 39.12 12.05 1.74
CA SER A 28 37.94 12.90 1.77
C SER A 28 37.14 12.45 2.98
N ALA A 29 37.08 13.32 3.98
CA ALA A 29 36.23 13.13 5.14
C ALA A 29 34.85 12.69 4.63
N ALA A 30 34.36 11.57 5.12
CA ALA A 30 32.99 11.12 4.97
C ALA A 30 32.02 12.00 5.81
N GLY A 31 32.26 13.31 5.80
CA GLY A 31 31.43 14.33 6.43
C GLY A 31 30.69 15.06 5.32
N GLY A 32 29.39 15.24 5.49
CA GLY A 32 28.59 16.10 4.62
C GLY A 32 29.07 17.56 4.65
N PRO A 33 28.33 18.48 4.00
CA PRO A 33 28.64 19.90 4.04
C PRO A 33 28.78 20.41 5.49
N ASP A 34 29.82 21.19 5.74
CA ASP A 34 30.14 21.79 7.04
C ASP A 34 30.13 23.32 6.94
N VAL A 35 29.74 23.99 8.02
CA VAL A 35 29.65 25.45 8.12
C VAL A 35 30.27 25.93 9.43
N LYS A 36 31.20 26.87 9.33
CA LYS A 36 31.89 27.52 10.44
C LYS A 36 31.65 29.01 10.45
N LEU A 37 31.43 29.53 11.64
CA LEU A 37 31.23 30.96 11.88
C LEU A 37 32.47 31.55 12.54
N SER A 38 32.87 32.73 12.08
CA SER A 38 33.94 33.50 12.75
C SER A 38 33.62 33.88 14.20
N LYS A 39 32.32 34.01 14.54
CA LYS A 39 31.81 34.29 15.89
C LYS A 39 30.51 33.53 16.09
N SER A 40 30.27 33.04 17.31
CA SER A 40 29.02 32.38 17.70
C SER A 40 27.90 33.35 18.09
N GLN A 41 28.23 34.63 18.29
CA GLN A 41 27.28 35.67 18.68
C GLN A 41 27.64 37.03 18.07
N ALA A 42 26.63 37.81 17.66
CA ALA A 42 26.76 39.24 17.38
C ALA A 42 25.37 39.93 17.46
N GLY A 43 25.35 41.25 17.64
CA GLY A 43 24.12 42.04 17.62
C GLY A 43 23.66 42.41 16.20
N ALA A 44 22.39 42.81 16.08
CA ALA A 44 21.81 43.32 14.85
C ALA A 44 22.60 44.52 14.31
N GLY A 45 22.81 44.58 12.99
CA GLY A 45 23.65 45.57 12.31
C GLY A 45 25.15 45.22 12.30
N GLY A 46 25.57 44.17 13.02
CA GLY A 46 26.91 43.62 12.92
C GLY A 46 27.14 42.82 11.63
N SER A 47 28.34 42.26 11.46
CA SER A 47 28.60 41.27 10.41
C SER A 47 29.46 40.13 10.93
N ILE A 48 29.21 38.94 10.39
CA ILE A 48 29.99 37.74 10.67
C ILE A 48 30.51 37.17 9.34
N THR A 49 31.67 36.52 9.38
CA THR A 49 32.15 35.72 8.25
C THR A 49 31.68 34.28 8.43
N VAL A 50 31.00 33.78 7.40
CA VAL A 50 30.54 32.39 7.27
C VAL A 50 31.47 31.69 6.29
N SER A 51 32.04 30.56 6.70
CA SER A 51 32.89 29.74 5.84
C SER A 51 32.34 28.33 5.80
N GLY A 52 32.22 27.75 4.61
CA GLY A 52 31.71 26.39 4.44
C GLY A 52 32.64 25.52 3.60
N SER A 53 32.58 24.21 3.83
CA SER A 53 33.38 23.21 3.13
C SER A 53 32.59 21.91 2.91
N GLY A 54 33.07 21.01 2.06
CA GLY A 54 32.36 19.74 1.77
C GLY A 54 31.16 19.91 0.84
N TRP A 55 31.00 21.07 0.20
CA TRP A 55 29.95 21.30 -0.78
C TRP A 55 30.35 20.78 -2.15
N ARG A 56 29.36 20.62 -3.03
CA ARG A 56 29.60 20.45 -4.47
C ARG A 56 30.43 21.63 -5.01
N ALA A 57 31.32 21.36 -5.96
CA ALA A 57 32.03 22.40 -6.70
C ALA A 57 31.06 23.25 -7.55
N HIS A 58 31.27 24.57 -7.58
CA HIS A 58 30.44 25.52 -8.34
C HIS A 58 28.92 25.42 -8.05
N ALA A 59 28.56 25.10 -6.80
CA ALA A 59 27.18 25.15 -6.33
C ALA A 59 26.81 26.59 -5.95
N LEU A 60 25.63 27.02 -6.38
CA LEU A 60 25.03 28.25 -5.88
C LEU A 60 24.34 27.96 -4.54
N LEU A 61 24.79 28.63 -3.49
CA LEU A 61 24.30 28.51 -2.13
C LEU A 61 23.65 29.82 -1.68
N MET A 62 22.66 29.70 -0.80
CA MET A 62 22.11 30.82 -0.03
C MET A 62 22.49 30.67 1.43
N VAL A 63 22.97 31.76 2.01
CA VAL A 63 23.36 31.88 3.42
C VAL A 63 22.39 32.84 4.10
N LEU A 64 21.69 32.37 5.12
CA LEU A 64 20.68 33.15 5.86
C LEU A 64 20.81 32.96 7.37
N ILE A 65 20.31 33.92 8.14
CA ILE A 65 20.07 33.76 9.58
C ILE A 65 18.59 33.39 9.76
N CYS A 66 18.32 32.28 10.44
CA CYS A 66 16.97 31.78 10.66
C CYS A 66 16.68 31.61 12.15
N GLY A 67 15.47 31.94 12.55
CA GLY A 67 14.93 31.68 13.89
C GLY A 67 14.16 30.35 13.94
N GLN A 68 13.77 29.94 15.15
CA GLN A 68 13.16 28.64 15.45
C GLN A 68 13.89 27.48 14.77
N ALA A 69 15.22 27.49 14.86
CA ALA A 69 16.07 26.56 14.16
C ALA A 69 17.19 26.02 15.04
N THR A 70 17.57 24.76 14.83
CA THR A 70 18.76 24.13 15.43
C THR A 70 19.37 23.18 14.42
N PRO A 71 20.69 22.88 14.48
CA PRO A 71 21.30 21.93 13.56
C PRO A 71 20.67 20.53 13.59
N ALA A 72 20.05 20.15 14.71
CA ALA A 72 19.34 18.87 14.83
C ALA A 72 17.95 18.87 14.18
N ARG A 73 17.24 20.00 14.17
CA ARG A 73 15.86 20.10 13.66
C ARG A 73 15.72 20.87 12.35
N GLY A 74 16.81 21.45 11.86
CA GLY A 74 16.81 22.35 10.71
C GLY A 74 16.03 23.64 10.97
N VAL A 75 15.56 24.27 9.89
CA VAL A 75 14.79 25.52 9.93
C VAL A 75 13.29 25.24 9.91
N ILE A 76 12.62 25.40 11.05
CA ILE A 76 11.16 25.24 11.14
C ILE A 76 10.49 26.42 10.44
N GLY A 77 9.53 26.16 9.55
CA GLY A 77 8.87 27.19 8.73
C GLY A 77 9.63 27.56 7.44
N GLY A 78 10.76 26.90 7.16
CA GLY A 78 11.55 27.11 5.96
C GLY A 78 12.08 28.54 5.85
N THR A 79 12.18 29.06 4.63
CA THR A 79 12.71 30.41 4.38
C THR A 79 11.88 31.52 5.03
N ASN A 80 10.61 31.29 5.38
CA ASN A 80 9.77 32.29 6.06
C ASN A 80 10.24 32.61 7.48
N SER A 81 11.02 31.72 8.09
CA SER A 81 11.63 31.92 9.41
C SER A 81 13.01 32.57 9.34
N CYS A 82 13.46 32.93 8.15
CA CYS A 82 14.78 33.49 7.89
C CYS A 82 14.72 34.98 7.55
N ALA A 83 15.80 35.70 7.88
CA ALA A 83 16.01 37.08 7.45
C ALA A 83 16.40 37.14 5.96
N ASN A 84 15.41 36.96 5.07
CA ASN A 84 15.64 36.86 3.63
C ASN A 84 16.23 38.12 3.00
N ALA A 85 15.85 39.31 3.50
CA ALA A 85 16.34 40.59 2.98
C ALA A 85 17.86 40.75 3.11
N ASP A 86 18.43 40.12 4.14
CA ASP A 86 19.85 40.22 4.50
C ASP A 86 20.65 38.97 4.13
N GLY A 87 20.00 38.00 3.47
CA GLY A 87 20.64 36.80 2.96
C GLY A 87 21.78 37.12 1.98
N ARG A 88 22.70 36.17 1.81
CA ARG A 88 23.79 36.27 0.84
C ARG A 88 23.84 35.04 -0.04
N ALA A 89 23.76 35.28 -1.35
CA ALA A 89 24.10 34.26 -2.34
C ALA A 89 25.63 34.13 -2.45
N VAL A 90 26.12 32.90 -2.51
CA VAL A 90 27.54 32.60 -2.69
C VAL A 90 27.70 31.37 -3.58
N THR A 91 28.71 31.37 -4.43
CA THR A 91 29.06 30.20 -5.24
C THR A 91 30.30 29.54 -4.66
N THR A 92 30.29 28.22 -4.53
CA THR A 92 31.46 27.47 -4.07
C THR A 92 32.54 27.42 -5.16
N ASP A 93 33.80 27.32 -4.73
CA ASP A 93 34.92 27.15 -5.64
C ASP A 93 35.01 25.71 -6.19
N ALA A 94 36.06 25.42 -6.96
CA ALA A 94 36.31 24.09 -7.53
C ALA A 94 36.56 23.01 -6.47
N LYS A 95 36.85 23.39 -5.21
CA LYS A 95 37.08 22.49 -4.07
C LYS A 95 35.83 22.36 -3.19
N GLY A 96 34.72 23.02 -3.52
CA GLY A 96 33.51 22.98 -2.70
C GLY A 96 33.58 23.84 -1.44
N VAL A 97 34.42 24.87 -1.44
CA VAL A 97 34.62 25.79 -0.31
C VAL A 97 34.03 27.16 -0.65
N PHE A 98 33.55 27.87 0.36
CA PHE A 98 33.18 29.28 0.25
C PHE A 98 33.51 30.06 1.53
N SER A 99 33.66 31.36 1.40
CA SER A 99 33.68 32.28 2.53
C SER A 99 32.99 33.59 2.16
N LYS A 100 32.08 34.07 3.02
CA LYS A 100 31.31 35.29 2.77
C LYS A 100 30.97 36.02 4.07
N LYS A 101 31.01 37.35 4.03
CA LYS A 101 30.46 38.19 5.09
C LYS A 101 28.94 38.23 5.00
N LEU A 102 28.28 37.85 6.08
CA LEU A 102 26.83 37.89 6.28
C LEU A 102 26.51 39.02 7.29
N PRO A 103 25.68 40.01 6.92
CA PRO A 103 25.15 40.96 7.91
C PRO A 103 24.29 40.22 8.93
N VAL A 104 24.33 40.68 10.17
CA VAL A 104 23.51 40.12 11.24
C VAL A 104 22.24 40.93 11.35
N SER A 105 21.11 40.29 11.09
CA SER A 105 19.78 40.84 11.29
C SER A 105 18.90 39.87 12.06
N GLU A 106 17.85 40.43 12.66
CA GLU A 106 16.90 39.68 13.46
C GLU A 106 15.95 38.90 12.54
N PRO A 107 15.83 37.57 12.73
CA PRO A 107 14.85 36.79 11.99
C PRO A 107 13.42 37.15 12.43
N PRO A 108 12.41 36.94 11.56
CA PRO A 108 11.01 37.31 11.86
C PRO A 108 10.39 36.52 13.02
N VAL A 109 11.01 35.40 13.42
CA VAL A 109 10.56 34.51 14.50
C VAL A 109 11.65 34.41 15.59
N PRO A 110 11.31 34.07 16.84
CA PRO A 110 12.28 34.01 17.94
C PRO A 110 13.36 32.94 17.74
N CYS A 111 14.51 33.12 18.39
CA CYS A 111 15.57 32.11 18.50
C CYS A 111 15.11 30.91 19.37
N PRO A 112 15.70 29.71 19.30
CA PRO A 112 17.07 29.41 18.88
C PRO A 112 17.32 29.70 17.40
N CYS A 113 18.48 30.27 17.12
CA CYS A 113 18.85 30.73 15.78
C CYS A 113 20.04 29.94 15.22
N VAL A 114 20.06 29.81 13.90
CA VAL A 114 21.18 29.24 13.15
C VAL A 114 21.51 30.11 11.95
N VAL A 115 22.75 30.02 11.50
CA VAL A 115 23.12 30.37 10.13
C VAL A 115 22.84 29.14 9.27
N HIS A 116 21.82 29.23 8.43
CA HIS A 116 21.41 28.20 7.49
C HIS A 116 22.07 28.43 6.14
N VAL A 117 22.74 27.39 5.62
CA VAL A 117 23.30 27.39 4.28
C VAL A 117 22.64 26.28 3.49
N ALA A 118 22.10 26.59 2.33
CA ALA A 118 21.46 25.60 1.45
C ALA A 118 21.75 25.85 -0.02
N THR A 119 21.78 24.77 -0.80
CA THR A 119 21.86 24.82 -2.27
C THR A 119 20.58 25.41 -2.87
N VAL A 120 20.72 26.36 -3.79
CA VAL A 120 19.60 26.98 -4.51
C VAL A 120 19.12 26.11 -5.67
N THR A 121 20.06 25.43 -6.34
CA THR A 121 19.78 24.63 -7.54
C THR A 121 20.52 23.30 -7.50
N GLY A 122 19.93 22.28 -8.14
CA GLY A 122 20.49 20.93 -8.22
C GLY A 122 20.17 20.07 -7.00
N ALA A 123 21.07 19.11 -6.71
CA ALA A 123 20.91 18.20 -5.58
C ALA A 123 20.87 18.98 -4.25
N SER A 124 19.83 18.75 -3.46
CA SER A 124 19.61 19.42 -2.19
C SER A 124 20.69 19.05 -1.18
N ALA A 125 21.42 20.06 -0.70
CA ALA A 125 22.33 19.96 0.42
C ALA A 125 22.17 21.19 1.31
N SER A 126 22.22 20.98 2.62
CA SER A 126 22.14 22.06 3.61
C SER A 126 23.00 21.76 4.83
N ALA A 127 23.45 22.82 5.49
CA ALA A 127 24.19 22.73 6.74
C ALA A 127 23.90 23.96 7.60
N ASP A 128 23.84 23.74 8.92
CA ASP A 128 23.43 24.72 9.92
C ASP A 128 24.52 24.90 10.97
N ALA A 129 24.78 26.16 11.35
CA ALA A 129 25.65 26.49 12.46
C ALA A 129 24.89 27.31 13.51
N VAL A 130 24.97 26.91 14.78
CA VAL A 130 24.31 27.64 15.89
C VAL A 130 24.85 29.06 15.97
N PHE A 131 23.95 30.04 16.05
CA PHE A 131 24.30 31.44 16.15
C PHE A 131 23.36 32.19 17.09
N GLN A 132 23.92 33.04 17.94
CA GLN A 132 23.16 33.86 18.87
C GLN A 132 23.06 35.30 18.35
N VAL A 133 21.85 35.77 18.07
CA VAL A 133 21.60 37.18 17.76
C VAL A 133 21.41 37.92 19.08
N ALA A 134 22.36 38.78 19.44
CA ALA A 134 22.30 39.49 20.72
C ALA A 134 21.10 40.45 20.75
N GLY A 135 20.25 40.34 21.77
CA GLY A 135 19.05 41.16 21.94
C GLY A 135 17.77 40.57 21.35
N HIS A 136 17.86 39.49 20.56
CA HIS A 136 16.67 38.83 19.98
C HIS A 136 15.96 37.93 21.00
N ALA A 137 14.64 37.83 20.91
CA ALA A 137 13.84 36.98 21.77
C ALA A 137 14.20 35.49 21.59
N ILE A 138 14.28 34.75 22.70
CA ILE A 138 14.54 33.30 22.72
C ILE A 138 13.30 32.60 23.26
N GLU A 139 12.74 31.70 22.47
CA GLU A 139 11.61 30.84 22.84
C GLU A 139 11.99 29.38 22.58
N PRO A 140 11.60 28.43 23.46
CA PRO A 140 11.77 27.01 23.18
C PRO A 140 11.14 26.62 21.84
N LEU A 141 11.82 25.73 21.10
CA LEU A 141 11.26 25.22 19.84
C LEU A 141 9.89 24.56 20.11
N PRO A 142 8.91 24.75 19.20
CA PRO A 142 7.65 24.03 19.26
C PRO A 142 7.89 22.54 19.40
N ALA A 143 7.15 21.87 20.27
CA ALA A 143 7.27 20.42 20.46
C ALA A 143 7.19 19.72 19.10
N GLU A 144 8.08 18.74 18.86
CA GLU A 144 7.92 17.89 17.69
C GLU A 144 6.55 17.22 17.79
N PRO A 145 5.70 17.31 16.75
CA PRO A 145 4.56 16.42 16.69
C PRO A 145 5.14 15.01 16.72
N SER A 146 4.86 14.29 17.80
CA SER A 146 5.37 12.96 18.08
C SER A 146 4.66 11.93 17.19
N ALA A 147 4.86 12.04 15.88
CA ALA A 147 4.54 11.06 14.85
C ALA A 147 4.81 11.75 13.51
N GLY A 148 5.69 11.17 12.70
CA GLY A 148 5.69 11.45 11.27
C GLY A 148 4.27 11.38 10.73
N ARG A 149 3.93 12.32 9.84
CA ARG A 149 2.57 12.50 9.35
C ARG A 149 2.24 11.36 8.38
N LEU A 150 1.58 10.31 8.87
CA LEU A 150 1.10 9.25 8.00
C LEU A 150 -0.15 9.73 7.24
N SER A 151 -0.10 9.61 5.92
CA SER A 151 -1.23 9.82 5.02
C SER A 151 -1.54 8.53 4.28
N VAL A 152 -2.82 8.20 4.14
CA VAL A 152 -3.24 7.07 3.29
C VAL A 152 -3.04 7.47 1.84
N LEU A 153 -2.29 6.66 1.10
CA LEU A 153 -1.94 6.92 -0.30
C LEU A 153 -2.80 6.11 -1.29
N SER A 154 -3.43 5.04 -0.83
CA SER A 154 -4.25 4.16 -1.67
C SER A 154 -5.62 3.94 -1.05
N ASP A 155 -6.63 3.71 -1.88
CA ASP A 155 -7.95 3.35 -1.39
C ASP A 155 -7.85 2.09 -0.51
N PRO A 156 -8.40 2.14 0.71
CA PRO A 156 -8.45 0.98 1.60
C PRO A 156 -9.34 -0.10 0.97
N ARG A 157 -8.97 -1.37 1.14
CA ARG A 157 -9.76 -2.51 0.67
C ARG A 157 -9.84 -3.60 1.72
N LEU A 158 -10.91 -4.39 1.69
CA LEU A 158 -11.07 -5.57 2.54
C LEU A 158 -10.80 -6.83 1.74
N ASP A 159 -9.69 -7.49 2.05
CA ASP A 159 -9.30 -8.76 1.44
C ASP A 159 -9.79 -9.94 2.30
N GLY A 160 -10.20 -11.02 1.64
CA GLY A 160 -10.62 -12.28 2.26
C GLY A 160 -11.97 -12.80 1.74
N SER A 161 -12.24 -14.09 1.99
CA SER A 161 -13.45 -14.77 1.54
C SER A 161 -14.27 -15.32 2.70
N SER A 162 -15.58 -15.43 2.52
CA SER A 162 -16.43 -16.11 3.50
C SER A 162 -16.32 -17.62 3.33
N GLY A 163 -16.27 -18.37 4.42
CA GLY A 163 -16.14 -19.83 4.40
C GLY A 163 -17.45 -20.56 4.61
N LEU A 164 -17.44 -21.90 4.46
CA LEU A 164 -18.59 -22.73 4.84
C LEU A 164 -18.93 -22.57 6.33
N LEU A 165 -17.92 -22.40 7.19
CA LEU A 165 -18.11 -22.22 8.63
C LEU A 165 -18.88 -20.94 8.97
N THR A 166 -18.70 -19.86 8.19
CA THR A 166 -19.45 -18.61 8.42
C THR A 166 -20.94 -18.79 8.08
N TRP A 167 -21.31 -19.73 7.19
CA TRP A 167 -22.71 -20.12 7.00
C TRP A 167 -23.31 -20.79 8.24
N PHE A 168 -22.49 -21.45 9.07
CA PHE A 168 -22.91 -22.02 10.35
C PHE A 168 -22.73 -21.04 11.52
N GLY A 169 -22.44 -19.77 11.25
CA GLY A 169 -22.34 -18.72 12.28
C GLY A 169 -20.95 -18.53 12.89
N ALA A 170 -19.89 -19.12 12.32
CA ALA A 170 -18.53 -18.81 12.76
C ALA A 170 -18.19 -17.32 12.53
N PRO A 171 -17.32 -16.72 13.37
CA PRO A 171 -16.83 -15.35 13.20
C PRO A 171 -16.26 -15.12 11.79
N PRO A 172 -16.82 -14.17 11.02
CA PRO A 172 -16.23 -13.82 9.74
C PRO A 172 -15.02 -12.90 9.96
N SER A 173 -13.93 -13.17 9.25
CA SER A 173 -12.69 -12.39 9.30
C SER A 173 -12.28 -11.86 7.92
N ARG A 174 -11.70 -10.66 7.91
CA ARG A 174 -11.14 -9.98 6.75
C ARG A 174 -9.82 -9.33 7.12
N THR A 175 -9.06 -8.94 6.10
CA THR A 175 -7.85 -8.15 6.28
C THR A 175 -8.05 -6.81 5.60
N LEU A 176 -8.02 -5.73 6.38
CA LEU A 176 -8.01 -4.37 5.85
C LEU A 176 -6.61 -4.09 5.30
N VAL A 177 -6.52 -3.86 4.00
CA VAL A 177 -5.26 -3.60 3.30
C VAL A 177 -5.26 -2.18 2.75
N PHE A 178 -4.23 -1.42 3.09
CA PHE A 178 -4.06 -0.03 2.66
C PHE A 178 -2.58 0.35 2.63
N THR A 179 -2.25 1.36 1.84
CA THR A 179 -0.89 1.90 1.76
C THR A 179 -0.83 3.21 2.50
N VAL A 180 0.12 3.33 3.43
CA VAL A 180 0.45 4.61 4.09
C VAL A 180 1.76 5.17 3.55
N GLY A 181 1.82 6.49 3.47
CA GLY A 181 3.02 7.26 3.21
C GLY A 181 3.37 8.12 4.40
N ASN A 182 4.66 8.23 4.72
CA ASN A 182 5.14 9.20 5.70
C ASN A 182 5.44 10.53 5.00
N ALA A 183 4.50 11.47 5.12
CA ALA A 183 4.65 12.84 4.65
C ALA A 183 5.43 13.74 5.64
N GLY A 184 5.86 13.20 6.78
CA GLY A 184 6.69 13.88 7.76
C GLY A 184 8.19 13.79 7.46
N SER A 185 8.97 14.62 8.15
CA SER A 185 10.44 14.66 8.05
C SER A 185 11.16 13.67 8.98
N SER A 186 10.45 13.03 9.91
CA SER A 186 10.99 12.04 10.85
C SER A 186 10.46 10.63 10.57
N ALA A 187 11.26 9.60 10.85
CA ALA A 187 10.85 8.22 10.67
C ALA A 187 9.77 7.81 11.70
N VAL A 188 8.72 7.12 11.24
CA VAL A 188 7.67 6.59 12.13
C VAL A 188 7.98 5.14 12.47
N LYS A 189 8.27 4.87 13.74
CA LYS A 189 8.54 3.51 14.24
C LYS A 189 7.30 2.93 14.92
N ASN A 190 6.94 1.72 14.54
CA ASN A 190 5.84 0.92 15.08
C ASN A 190 4.52 1.71 15.29
N PRO A 191 3.96 2.33 14.24
CA PRO A 191 2.71 3.06 14.36
C PRO A 191 1.57 2.16 14.84
N VAL A 192 0.77 2.69 15.76
CA VAL A 192 -0.45 2.04 16.25
C VAL A 192 -1.64 2.63 15.50
N PHE A 193 -2.40 1.76 14.85
CA PHE A 193 -3.65 2.08 14.18
C PHE A 193 -4.80 1.61 15.05
N GLN A 194 -5.90 2.34 15.03
CA GLN A 194 -7.12 1.90 15.69
C GLN A 194 -8.11 1.48 14.63
N VAL A 195 -8.50 0.21 14.65
CA VAL A 195 -9.48 -0.34 13.74
C VAL A 195 -10.76 -0.58 14.51
N GLY A 196 -11.90 -0.23 13.94
CA GLY A 196 -13.17 -0.42 14.59
C GLY A 196 -14.28 -0.76 13.60
N THR A 197 -15.17 -1.64 14.02
CA THR A 197 -16.30 -2.08 13.21
C THR A 197 -17.59 -1.51 13.76
N SER A 198 -18.34 -0.80 12.92
CA SER A 198 -19.67 -0.30 13.25
C SER A 198 -20.75 -1.07 12.47
N HIS A 199 -21.94 -1.10 13.05
CA HIS A 199 -23.12 -1.69 12.43
C HIS A 199 -24.31 -0.75 12.67
N GLY A 200 -24.91 -0.26 11.59
CA GLY A 200 -25.99 0.74 11.66
C GLY A 200 -25.55 2.03 12.37
N VAL A 201 -26.30 2.44 13.40
CA VAL A 201 -26.07 3.70 14.14
C VAL A 201 -25.12 3.55 15.33
N PHE A 202 -24.63 2.35 15.61
CA PHE A 202 -23.75 2.12 16.75
C PHE A 202 -22.32 2.58 16.44
N ALA A 203 -21.73 3.31 17.38
CA ALA A 203 -20.33 3.71 17.28
C ALA A 203 -19.43 2.46 17.27
N PRO A 204 -18.35 2.47 16.48
CA PRO A 204 -17.43 1.35 16.42
C PRO A 204 -16.70 1.17 17.75
N GLN A 205 -16.52 -0.08 18.16
CA GLN A 205 -15.54 -0.43 19.18
C GLN A 205 -14.15 -0.43 18.55
N TRP A 206 -13.18 0.18 19.22
CA TRP A 206 -11.84 0.42 18.67
C TRP A 206 -10.82 -0.54 19.27
N ASP A 207 -10.13 -1.26 18.40
CA ASP A 207 -9.01 -2.12 18.75
C ASP A 207 -7.69 -1.51 18.26
N ASP A 208 -6.72 -1.42 19.16
CA ASP A 208 -5.37 -0.98 18.85
C ASP A 208 -4.59 -2.10 18.14
N GLN A 209 -4.15 -1.84 16.93
CA GLN A 209 -3.35 -2.72 16.10
C GLN A 209 -2.00 -2.07 15.81
N GLN A 210 -0.93 -2.65 16.36
CA GLN A 210 0.42 -2.16 16.14
C GLN A 210 1.02 -2.75 14.87
N PHE A 211 1.45 -1.88 13.95
CA PHE A 211 2.30 -2.30 12.85
C PHE A 211 3.73 -2.45 13.35
N SER A 212 4.40 -3.55 13.01
CA SER A 212 5.82 -3.75 13.30
C SER A 212 6.65 -3.30 12.11
N GLY A 213 7.37 -2.19 12.26
CA GLY A 213 8.23 -1.65 11.21
C GLY A 213 8.50 -0.16 11.34
N THR A 214 9.44 0.32 10.55
CA THR A 214 9.79 1.75 10.49
C THR A 214 9.51 2.29 9.10
N ILE A 215 8.73 3.36 9.02
CA ILE A 215 8.43 4.06 7.78
C ILE A 215 9.30 5.31 7.72
N ALA A 216 10.33 5.29 6.87
CA ALA A 216 11.23 6.42 6.66
C ALA A 216 10.49 7.65 6.11
N PRO A 217 11.02 8.88 6.30
CA PRO A 217 10.49 10.08 5.66
C PRO A 217 10.34 9.90 4.13
N GLY A 218 9.19 10.24 3.57
CA GLY A 218 8.87 10.01 2.14
C GLY A 218 8.67 8.54 1.75
N GLY A 219 8.83 7.61 2.70
CA GLY A 219 8.63 6.19 2.48
C GLY A 219 7.15 5.81 2.43
N LYS A 220 6.86 4.66 1.79
CA LYS A 220 5.54 4.05 1.72
C LYS A 220 5.57 2.61 2.23
N ALA A 221 4.50 2.19 2.88
CA ALA A 221 4.34 0.83 3.38
C ALA A 221 2.90 0.35 3.15
N GLU A 222 2.74 -0.88 2.66
CA GLU A 222 1.44 -1.57 2.65
C GLU A 222 1.23 -2.21 4.03
N ILE A 223 0.10 -1.90 4.66
CA ILE A 223 -0.27 -2.37 5.97
C ILE A 223 -1.48 -3.28 5.82
N ARG A 224 -1.45 -4.40 6.57
CA ARG A 224 -2.48 -5.43 6.61
C ARG A 224 -2.94 -5.59 8.04
N LEU A 225 -4.17 -5.16 8.32
CA LEU A 225 -4.75 -5.24 9.67
C LEU A 225 -5.88 -6.29 9.67
N PRO A 226 -5.79 -7.34 10.51
CA PRO A 226 -6.87 -8.30 10.63
C PRO A 226 -8.08 -7.65 11.31
N VAL A 227 -9.27 -7.94 10.79
CA VAL A 227 -10.55 -7.49 11.34
C VAL A 227 -11.46 -8.71 11.44
N GLU A 228 -11.97 -8.95 12.63
CA GLU A 228 -12.87 -10.07 12.92
C GLU A 228 -14.17 -9.52 13.51
N LEU A 229 -15.30 -10.03 13.03
CA LEU A 229 -16.61 -9.71 13.60
C LEU A 229 -17.04 -10.81 14.56
N SER A 230 -18.01 -10.51 15.40
CA SER A 230 -18.59 -11.49 16.32
C SER A 230 -19.22 -12.68 15.59
N ALA A 231 -19.27 -13.84 16.27
CA ALA A 231 -19.98 -15.02 15.79
C ALA A 231 -21.46 -14.68 15.50
N GLY A 232 -21.98 -15.17 14.38
CA GLY A 232 -23.34 -14.89 13.92
C GLY A 232 -23.57 -13.48 13.35
N ALA A 233 -22.52 -12.67 13.19
CA ALA A 233 -22.60 -11.39 12.49
C ALA A 233 -23.17 -11.55 11.08
N HIS A 234 -24.09 -10.67 10.70
CA HIS A 234 -24.75 -10.66 9.39
C HIS A 234 -25.32 -9.27 9.09
N GLY A 235 -25.42 -8.90 7.81
CA GLY A 235 -25.85 -7.57 7.38
C GLY A 235 -24.68 -6.67 6.98
N ASP A 236 -24.92 -5.38 6.94
CA ASP A 236 -23.96 -4.38 6.45
C ASP A 236 -23.18 -3.79 7.62
N TYR A 237 -21.86 -4.00 7.59
CA TYR A 237 -20.91 -3.45 8.55
C TYR A 237 -20.06 -2.39 7.87
N VAL A 238 -19.52 -1.46 8.65
CA VAL A 238 -18.49 -0.52 8.18
C VAL A 238 -17.25 -0.73 9.02
N VAL A 239 -16.13 -1.00 8.34
CA VAL A 239 -14.81 -1.06 8.95
C VAL A 239 -14.18 0.32 8.85
N SER A 240 -13.94 0.93 9.98
CA SER A 240 -13.31 2.24 10.11
C SER A 240 -11.91 2.08 10.68
N MET A 241 -10.99 2.93 10.23
CA MET A 241 -9.62 2.97 10.74
C MET A 241 -9.23 4.41 11.06
N LYS A 242 -8.67 4.64 12.24
CA LYS A 242 -8.14 5.92 12.67
C LYS A 242 -6.66 5.84 13.03
N TYR A 243 -6.00 6.99 12.90
CA TYR A 243 -4.62 7.21 13.32
C TYR A 243 -4.48 8.65 13.79
N GLY A 244 -3.78 8.89 14.91
CA GLY A 244 -3.59 10.24 15.44
C GLY A 244 -4.90 10.99 15.73
N GLY A 245 -5.95 10.27 16.12
CA GLY A 245 -7.27 10.84 16.42
C GLY A 245 -8.14 11.21 15.21
N ARG A 246 -7.71 10.88 13.99
CA ARG A 246 -8.49 11.13 12.76
C ARG A 246 -8.83 9.82 12.06
N VAL A 247 -10.07 9.69 11.59
CA VAL A 247 -10.49 8.58 10.73
C VAL A 247 -9.82 8.78 9.36
N LEU A 248 -9.06 7.77 8.94
CA LEU A 248 -8.30 7.79 7.70
C LEU A 248 -8.97 6.99 6.58
N ALA A 249 -9.83 6.02 6.94
CA ALA A 249 -10.45 5.11 6.00
C ALA A 249 -11.75 4.55 6.57
N GLU A 250 -12.74 4.39 5.71
CA GLU A 250 -13.96 3.62 5.96
C GLU A 250 -14.20 2.67 4.79
N GLN A 251 -14.57 1.43 5.09
CA GLN A 251 -14.83 0.40 4.10
C GLN A 251 -16.13 -0.36 4.43
N PRO A 252 -17.09 -0.41 3.51
CA PRO A 252 -18.29 -1.21 3.70
C PRO A 252 -17.99 -2.70 3.60
N TRP A 253 -18.63 -3.50 4.44
CA TRP A 253 -18.51 -4.95 4.48
C TRP A 253 -19.89 -5.60 4.63
N GLY A 254 -20.41 -6.14 3.52
CA GLY A 254 -21.63 -6.95 3.53
C GLY A 254 -21.35 -8.38 3.98
N VAL A 255 -21.99 -8.82 5.05
CA VAL A 255 -21.88 -10.16 5.63
C VAL A 255 -23.15 -10.96 5.37
N GLY A 256 -23.00 -12.11 4.73
CA GLY A 256 -24.11 -13.00 4.40
C GLY A 256 -24.77 -13.62 5.64
N ARG A 257 -26.07 -13.93 5.55
CA ARG A 257 -26.81 -14.57 6.64
C ARG A 257 -26.37 -16.02 6.87
N PRO A 258 -26.22 -16.47 8.14
CA PRO A 258 -25.80 -17.82 8.46
C PRO A 258 -26.97 -18.82 8.34
N TRP A 259 -27.24 -19.29 7.12
CA TRP A 259 -28.33 -20.24 6.84
C TRP A 259 -28.01 -21.71 7.15
N GLY A 260 -26.75 -22.05 7.45
CA GLY A 260 -26.27 -23.42 7.57
C GLY A 260 -27.03 -24.22 8.63
N VAL A 261 -27.26 -23.64 9.80
CA VAL A 261 -28.01 -24.29 10.90
C VAL A 261 -29.47 -24.51 10.51
N THR A 262 -30.11 -23.50 9.89
CA THR A 262 -31.51 -23.59 9.46
C THR A 262 -31.70 -24.64 8.36
N LEU A 263 -30.83 -24.64 7.34
CA LEU A 263 -30.85 -25.62 6.25
C LEU A 263 -30.59 -27.04 6.75
N PHE A 264 -29.69 -27.21 7.71
CA PHE A 264 -29.43 -28.50 8.34
C PHE A 264 -30.70 -29.06 9.00
N TRP A 265 -31.41 -28.27 9.81
CA TRP A 265 -32.64 -28.70 10.44
C TRP A 265 -33.77 -28.98 9.44
N ILE A 266 -33.91 -28.16 8.40
CA ILE A 266 -34.88 -28.40 7.31
C ILE A 266 -34.57 -29.74 6.63
N LEU A 267 -33.31 -29.99 6.28
CA LEU A 267 -32.90 -31.23 5.63
C LEU A 267 -33.15 -32.43 6.55
N LEU A 268 -32.86 -32.31 7.84
CA LEU A 268 -33.14 -33.35 8.83
C LEU A 268 -34.64 -33.67 8.90
N CYS A 269 -35.49 -32.64 8.95
CA CYS A 269 -36.94 -32.77 8.93
C CYS A 269 -37.49 -33.41 7.64
N VAL A 270 -36.75 -33.41 6.53
CA VAL A 270 -37.16 -34.06 5.27
C VAL A 270 -36.60 -35.47 5.16
N VAL A 271 -35.31 -35.65 5.44
CA VAL A 271 -34.58 -36.91 5.25
C VAL A 271 -35.02 -37.96 6.26
N VAL A 272 -35.22 -37.58 7.53
CA VAL A 272 -35.61 -38.55 8.57
C VAL A 272 -36.99 -39.15 8.28
N PRO A 273 -38.06 -38.36 8.03
CA PRO A 273 -39.35 -38.94 7.66
C PRO A 273 -39.32 -39.75 6.36
N ALA A 274 -38.58 -39.30 5.34
CA ALA A 274 -38.45 -40.04 4.09
C ALA A 274 -37.76 -41.40 4.29
N ALA A 275 -36.72 -41.46 5.13
CA ALA A 275 -36.04 -42.70 5.48
C ALA A 275 -36.96 -43.65 6.26
N VAL A 276 -37.68 -43.14 7.27
CA VAL A 276 -38.68 -43.91 8.04
C VAL A 276 -39.77 -44.45 7.11
N PHE A 277 -40.29 -43.63 6.20
CA PHE A 277 -41.29 -44.04 5.22
C PHE A 277 -40.78 -45.16 4.30
N ARG A 278 -39.55 -45.03 3.77
CA ARG A 278 -38.95 -46.07 2.92
C ARG A 278 -38.69 -47.37 3.66
N VAL A 279 -38.22 -47.30 4.91
CA VAL A 279 -38.04 -48.49 5.75
C VAL A 279 -39.39 -49.14 6.03
N GLY A 280 -40.43 -48.36 6.36
CA GLY A 280 -41.79 -48.85 6.56
C GLY A 280 -42.33 -49.57 5.31
N MET A 281 -42.19 -48.96 4.13
CA MET A 281 -42.57 -49.58 2.85
C MET A 281 -41.80 -50.88 2.58
N ALA A 282 -40.49 -50.90 2.81
CA ALA A 282 -39.67 -52.10 2.63
C ALA A 282 -40.08 -53.24 3.58
N VAL A 283 -40.52 -52.91 4.81
CA VAL A 283 -41.05 -53.89 5.77
C VAL A 283 -42.41 -54.41 5.31
N VAL A 284 -43.32 -53.52 4.87
CA VAL A 284 -44.63 -53.92 4.34
C VAL A 284 -44.48 -54.82 3.12
N ASP A 285 -43.61 -54.48 2.17
CA ASP A 285 -43.34 -55.30 0.98
C ASP A 285 -42.75 -56.67 1.33
N ARG A 286 -41.98 -56.77 2.42
CA ARG A 286 -41.42 -58.04 2.92
C ARG A 286 -42.45 -58.91 3.62
N ILE A 287 -43.40 -58.31 4.33
CA ILE A 287 -44.47 -59.01 5.06
C ILE A 287 -45.66 -59.33 4.15
N ARG A 288 -45.82 -58.62 3.02
CA ARG A 288 -46.88 -58.88 2.06
C ARG A 288 -46.75 -60.33 1.57
N PRO A 289 -47.76 -61.19 1.78
CA PRO A 289 -47.70 -62.55 1.28
C PRO A 289 -47.53 -62.48 -0.23
N ARG A 290 -46.45 -63.08 -0.75
CA ARG A 290 -46.34 -63.36 -2.19
C ARG A 290 -47.61 -64.12 -2.56
N ARG A 291 -48.53 -63.48 -3.28
CA ARG A 291 -49.63 -64.19 -3.92
C ARG A 291 -49.00 -65.17 -4.90
N ALA A 292 -48.82 -66.41 -4.46
CA ALA A 292 -48.79 -67.54 -5.37
C ALA A 292 -50.17 -67.59 -6.04
N GLY A 293 -50.20 -67.37 -7.36
CA GLY A 293 -51.31 -67.83 -8.20
C GLY A 293 -51.96 -66.80 -9.12
N ARG A 294 -51.46 -66.70 -10.35
CA ARG A 294 -52.25 -67.06 -11.55
C ARG A 294 -51.35 -67.46 -12.72
N SER A 295 -50.64 -68.57 -12.56
CA SER A 295 -50.42 -69.51 -13.65
C SER A 295 -51.53 -70.55 -13.61
N THR A 296 -52.57 -70.37 -14.42
CA THR A 296 -53.52 -71.44 -14.79
C THR A 296 -54.09 -71.13 -16.18
N GLY A 297 -53.26 -71.31 -17.20
CA GLY A 297 -53.70 -71.84 -18.49
C GLY A 297 -53.36 -73.35 -18.52
N PRO A 298 -54.19 -74.21 -19.11
CA PRO A 298 -54.12 -75.66 -18.90
C PRO A 298 -52.95 -76.32 -19.66
N PRO A 299 -52.49 -77.50 -19.22
CA PRO A 299 -51.50 -78.30 -19.94
C PRO A 299 -52.19 -79.12 -21.03
N ARG A 300 -51.77 -78.97 -22.29
CA ARG A 300 -52.02 -79.97 -23.35
C ARG A 300 -50.76 -80.18 -24.18
N HIS A 301 -50.59 -81.43 -24.57
CA HIS A 301 -49.37 -82.09 -24.99
C HIS A 301 -48.84 -81.67 -26.38
N ARG A 302 -47.50 -81.59 -26.47
CA ARG A 302 -46.63 -82.28 -27.43
C ARG A 302 -47.20 -82.52 -28.84
N ALA A 303 -46.74 -81.73 -29.81
CA ALA A 303 -46.48 -82.22 -31.17
C ALA A 303 -45.12 -81.68 -31.63
N LEU A 304 -44.25 -82.62 -31.99
CA LEU A 304 -42.92 -82.39 -32.52
C LEU A 304 -42.98 -81.63 -33.86
N ARG A 305 -42.04 -80.70 -34.07
CA ARG A 305 -41.19 -80.67 -35.27
C ARG A 305 -39.99 -79.74 -35.04
N MET A 306 -38.84 -80.38 -34.83
CA MET A 306 -37.46 -79.88 -35.02
C MET A 306 -37.19 -79.66 -36.53
N PRO A 307 -35.98 -79.20 -36.95
CA PRO A 307 -34.98 -78.33 -36.31
C PRO A 307 -34.48 -77.21 -37.27
N THR A 308 -33.49 -76.42 -36.84
CA THR A 308 -32.39 -75.72 -37.58
C THR A 308 -32.30 -74.25 -37.13
N GLN A 309 -31.17 -73.67 -36.72
CA GLN A 309 -29.78 -74.10 -36.62
C GLN A 309 -29.06 -73.15 -35.63
N LEU A 310 -28.08 -73.71 -34.91
CA LEU A 310 -26.76 -73.16 -34.57
C LEU A 310 -26.66 -71.75 -33.93
N THR A 311 -26.39 -71.68 -32.61
CA THR A 311 -25.06 -71.56 -31.94
C THR A 311 -24.55 -70.12 -31.85
N LEU A 312 -24.59 -69.52 -30.65
CA LEU A 312 -23.44 -69.36 -29.73
C LEU A 312 -22.33 -68.45 -30.29
N HIS A 313 -22.08 -67.32 -29.62
CA HIS A 313 -20.83 -67.16 -28.86
C HIS A 313 -20.82 -65.88 -28.02
N MET A 314 -20.22 -66.03 -26.85
CA MET A 314 -20.02 -65.04 -25.79
C MET A 314 -18.62 -64.35 -25.95
N PRO A 315 -18.14 -63.51 -25.02
CA PRO A 315 -17.54 -62.20 -25.28
C PRO A 315 -15.99 -62.19 -25.30
N ARG A 316 -15.34 -61.11 -25.77
CA ARG A 316 -14.01 -60.71 -25.30
C ARG A 316 -13.56 -59.28 -25.66
N PHE A 317 -12.78 -58.73 -24.73
CA PHE A 317 -11.94 -57.53 -24.73
C PHE A 317 -11.02 -57.30 -25.95
N GLY A 318 -10.68 -56.03 -26.21
CA GLY A 318 -9.29 -55.65 -26.56
C GLY A 318 -9.08 -54.67 -27.72
N THR A 319 -8.81 -53.40 -27.37
CA THR A 319 -7.81 -52.46 -27.92
C THR A 319 -7.56 -52.27 -29.44
N ALA A 320 -7.65 -50.99 -29.82
CA ALA A 320 -6.76 -50.20 -30.70
C ALA A 320 -6.73 -50.48 -32.22
N ALA A 321 -7.17 -49.48 -33.01
CA ALA A 321 -6.33 -48.63 -33.87
C ALA A 321 -7.19 -47.90 -34.92
N ALA A 322 -7.01 -46.58 -35.01
CA ALA A 322 -7.44 -45.73 -36.13
C ALA A 322 -6.57 -46.05 -37.39
N PRO A 323 -6.84 -45.56 -38.64
CA PRO A 323 -7.20 -44.15 -38.90
C PRO A 323 -8.10 -43.85 -40.13
N GLN A 324 -8.40 -42.54 -40.27
CA GLN A 324 -8.82 -41.79 -41.47
C GLN A 324 -10.26 -41.96 -42.00
N GLU A 325 -10.97 -40.96 -42.51
CA GLU A 325 -10.83 -39.50 -42.67
C GLU A 325 -12.11 -39.02 -43.41
N ALA A 326 -12.77 -37.94 -42.95
CA ALA A 326 -13.49 -36.94 -43.77
C ALA A 326 -14.53 -36.11 -42.95
N ALA A 327 -14.05 -34.93 -42.53
CA ALA A 327 -14.67 -33.59 -42.54
C ALA A 327 -16.00 -33.24 -41.81
N PRO A 328 -16.15 -31.97 -41.36
CA PRO A 328 -17.05 -31.58 -40.28
C PRO A 328 -18.28 -30.79 -40.74
N VAL A 329 -19.39 -30.91 -40.00
CA VAL A 329 -20.52 -29.97 -40.08
C VAL A 329 -20.67 -29.22 -38.77
N THR A 330 -20.39 -27.92 -38.84
CA THR A 330 -20.64 -26.89 -37.85
C THR A 330 -22.14 -26.61 -37.70
N SER A 331 -22.69 -26.73 -36.50
CA SER A 331 -24.02 -26.23 -36.15
C SER A 331 -23.92 -25.16 -35.06
N THR A 332 -23.73 -23.92 -35.49
CA THR A 332 -23.85 -22.72 -34.65
C THR A 332 -25.29 -22.19 -34.68
N LEU A 333 -25.85 -21.99 -33.48
CA LEU A 333 -27.21 -21.52 -33.23
C LEU A 333 -27.37 -20.00 -33.54
N PRO A 334 -28.62 -19.51 -33.78
CA PRO A 334 -28.87 -18.38 -34.68
C PRO A 334 -29.06 -17.00 -34.02
N TRP A 335 -28.46 -16.71 -32.85
CA TRP A 335 -28.74 -15.44 -32.14
C TRP A 335 -27.53 -14.51 -31.94
N PHE A 336 -26.45 -14.70 -32.70
CA PHE A 336 -25.38 -13.71 -32.79
C PHE A 336 -25.35 -13.10 -34.20
N THR A 337 -25.81 -11.86 -34.33
CA THR A 337 -25.54 -11.01 -35.50
C THR A 337 -24.53 -9.93 -35.09
N PRO A 338 -23.32 -9.92 -35.67
CA PRO A 338 -22.41 -8.79 -35.56
C PRO A 338 -22.70 -7.82 -36.72
N ASP A 339 -23.32 -6.69 -36.43
CA ASP A 339 -23.30 -5.54 -37.36
C ASP A 339 -22.33 -4.49 -36.81
N SER A 340 -21.28 -4.28 -37.59
CA SER A 340 -20.47 -3.06 -37.60
C SER A 340 -20.74 -2.38 -38.94
N ASP A 341 -21.18 -1.12 -38.95
CA ASP A 341 -20.52 -0.03 -39.69
C ASP A 341 -21.28 1.34 -39.65
N PRO A 342 -20.64 2.47 -40.05
CA PRO A 342 -20.62 3.70 -39.26
C PRO A 342 -21.35 4.93 -39.85
N GLY A 343 -21.40 6.00 -39.04
CA GLY A 343 -21.64 7.40 -39.44
C GLY A 343 -23.06 7.90 -39.14
N THR A 344 -23.35 9.15 -38.77
CA THR A 344 -22.62 10.39 -38.48
C THR A 344 -23.65 11.33 -37.80
N ALA A 345 -23.17 12.38 -37.10
CA ALA A 345 -23.86 13.61 -36.70
C ALA A 345 -24.66 13.61 -35.38
N GLY A 346 -24.12 14.30 -34.37
CA GLY A 346 -24.84 14.55 -33.13
C GLY A 346 -24.13 15.41 -32.08
N ARG A 347 -23.61 16.57 -32.50
CA ARG A 347 -23.41 17.81 -31.72
C ARG A 347 -22.83 17.72 -30.28
N LEU A 348 -21.64 18.31 -30.18
CA LEU A 348 -21.04 18.88 -28.98
C LEU A 348 -22.04 19.69 -28.14
N SER A 349 -22.03 19.49 -26.82
CA SER A 349 -22.46 20.49 -25.84
C SER A 349 -21.58 20.37 -24.61
N ALA A 350 -20.77 21.42 -24.40
CA ALA A 350 -19.95 21.62 -23.22
C ALA A 350 -20.83 22.01 -22.00
N PRO A 351 -20.35 21.82 -20.77
CA PRO A 351 -21.09 22.20 -19.57
C PRO A 351 -21.23 23.73 -19.45
N HIS A 352 -22.40 24.16 -18.99
CA HIS A 352 -22.71 25.55 -18.65
C HIS A 352 -22.08 25.89 -17.29
N ASP A 353 -21.30 26.97 -17.21
CA ASP A 353 -20.84 27.58 -15.96
C ASP A 353 -21.89 28.60 -15.49
N ASP A 354 -22.69 28.23 -14.49
CA ASP A 354 -23.52 29.18 -13.74
C ASP A 354 -22.68 29.77 -12.59
N SER A 355 -22.15 30.98 -12.80
CA SER A 355 -21.56 31.82 -11.76
C SER A 355 -22.18 33.23 -11.84
N PRO A 356 -22.97 33.66 -10.83
CA PRO A 356 -23.39 35.06 -10.74
C PRO A 356 -22.31 35.91 -10.07
N THR A 357 -21.76 36.83 -10.86
CA THR A 357 -20.83 37.89 -10.47
C THR A 357 -21.55 38.95 -9.64
N SER A 358 -21.20 39.09 -8.36
CA SER A 358 -21.64 40.22 -7.52
C SER A 358 -20.82 41.48 -7.84
N PRO A 359 -21.43 42.66 -8.06
CA PRO A 359 -20.71 43.92 -8.26
C PRO A 359 -20.22 44.51 -6.93
N THR A 360 -18.95 44.92 -6.91
CA THR A 360 -18.35 45.72 -5.84
C THR A 360 -18.70 47.20 -6.04
N THR A 361 -19.43 47.80 -5.10
CA THR A 361 -19.63 49.27 -5.04
C THR A 361 -18.51 49.90 -4.20
N PRO A 362 -17.87 50.99 -4.66
CA PRO A 362 -16.86 51.71 -3.89
C PRO A 362 -17.51 52.79 -3.01
N THR A 363 -17.18 52.82 -1.71
CA THR A 363 -17.54 53.93 -0.82
C THR A 363 -16.28 54.66 -0.35
N ARG A 364 -16.06 55.84 -0.92
CA ARG A 364 -15.21 56.96 -0.46
C ARG A 364 -16.11 58.19 -0.65
N LYS A 365 -16.29 59.19 0.20
CA LYS A 365 -15.54 59.84 1.29
C LYS A 365 -16.56 60.72 2.04
N GLY A 366 -16.33 61.01 3.32
CA GLY A 366 -17.00 62.11 4.01
C GLY A 366 -16.22 62.49 5.27
N LEU A 367 -15.50 63.60 5.19
CA LEU A 367 -14.75 64.24 6.28
C LEU A 367 -15.40 65.60 6.50
N THR A 368 -15.87 65.86 7.72
CA THR A 368 -15.87 67.15 8.44
C THR A 368 -16.07 66.84 9.91
#